data_AF-A0A0X3XEJ0-F1
#
_entry.id   AF-A0A0X3XEJ0-F1
#
_cell.length_a   1.000
_cell.length_b   1.000
_cell.length_c   1.000
_cell.angle_alpha   90.00
_cell.angle_beta   90.00
_cell.angle_gamma   90.00
#
_symmetry.space_group_name_H-M   'P 1'
#
loop_
_entity.id
_entity.type
_entity.pdbx_description
1 polymer ?
#
loop_
_entity_poly.entity_id
_entity_poly.type
_entity_poly.pdbx_seq_one_letter_code
_entity_poly.pdbx_strand_id
1 'polypeptide(L)'
;MSGGEQARYGEKVQPAEETPKPSGRLRKARALYRNVSKRRMAWLLLKDTVDSCMEYRVTGLAAEAAFFTLLSLPPLLLGLIGLLGYFDAWTSTDTVATIRQNILDASATVLSDRGVKEIARPLLDDVIKGGRPDVISLGFAIALWSGSRAVNVFVDTITIMYGLEGRRGIVRTRLLSFLLYLVALLVGAVALPLLVIGPEAVVDLLPSSGEPVRVLYWPVAMVLSIAFLTTLYHVSVPVRSPWREDIPGALVALGMWVLGSFLLRIYLVHTVEGPTIYGSLAAPVAVLLWIGVSAFAVLVGAAVNAAIDRVWPSVATAAGRAERVARAREEAARLRAKGQRTADDGAAEITPPSEFPERWAQFLPHADIRSRLHTKREAAEKAAGKPSGKPSEKPSEASAGQPAGQPSEPPGNASGEPRPPRQGPRRPDVRSAADGAGGATDSTAADDDHPVR
;
A
#
# COMPACT_ATOMS: atom_id res chain seq x y z
N MET A 1 33.50 63.84 48.06
CA MET A 1 32.54 62.99 48.81
C MET A 1 31.63 62.35 47.77
N SER A 2 31.52 61.01 47.74
CA SER A 2 30.47 60.22 48.42
C SER A 2 29.05 60.57 47.92
N GLY A 3 28.21 59.63 47.48
CA GLY A 3 28.41 58.18 47.36
C GLY A 3 27.09 57.46 47.00
N GLY A 4 27.16 56.18 46.61
CA GLY A 4 26.01 55.44 46.04
C GLY A 4 25.84 55.68 44.52
N GLU A 5 25.24 54.77 43.75
CA GLU A 5 24.57 53.52 44.11
C GLU A 5 24.86 52.43 43.04
N GLN A 6 25.34 51.24 43.46
CA GLN A 6 25.57 50.09 42.57
C GLN A 6 25.22 48.78 43.29
N ALA A 7 24.04 48.21 43.03
CA ALA A 7 23.69 46.85 43.45
C ALA A 7 22.58 46.23 42.59
N ARG A 8 22.79 44.96 42.14
CA ARG A 8 21.90 44.09 41.32
C ARG A 8 21.78 44.55 39.85
N TYR A 9 22.18 43.75 38.86
CA TYR A 9 21.77 42.37 38.63
C TYR A 9 22.94 41.47 38.20
N GLY A 10 23.12 40.33 38.89
CA GLY A 10 24.23 39.38 38.67
C GLY A 10 23.76 38.03 38.11
N GLU A 11 22.89 38.03 37.10
CA GLU A 11 22.36 36.79 36.53
C GLU A 11 23.40 36.11 35.64
N LYS A 12 24.06 35.07 36.18
CA LYS A 12 25.06 34.28 35.47
C LYS A 12 24.37 33.36 34.46
N VAL A 13 24.28 33.83 33.21
CA VAL A 13 23.91 32.99 32.06
C VAL A 13 24.86 31.78 32.01
N GLN A 14 24.30 30.59 32.24
CA GLN A 14 25.06 29.35 32.12
C GLN A 14 25.31 29.08 30.63
N PRO A 15 26.55 28.76 30.20
CA PRO A 15 26.78 28.31 28.83
C PRO A 15 26.05 26.99 28.62
N ALA A 16 25.29 26.88 27.53
CA ALA A 16 24.53 25.68 27.22
C ALA A 16 25.43 24.45 27.09
N GLU A 17 25.03 23.30 27.64
CA GLU A 17 25.79 22.05 27.53
C GLU A 17 26.07 21.69 26.06
N GLU A 18 27.34 21.53 25.70
CA GLU A 18 27.72 20.99 24.39
C GLU A 18 27.20 19.56 24.25
N THR A 19 26.13 19.38 23.48
CA THR A 19 25.63 18.04 23.13
C THR A 19 26.76 17.15 22.59
N PRO A 20 26.96 15.93 23.14
CA PRO A 20 28.18 15.17 22.91
C PRO A 20 28.28 14.67 21.46
N LYS A 21 29.21 15.25 20.68
CA LYS A 21 29.48 14.92 19.27
C LYS A 21 29.70 13.40 19.09
N PRO A 22 28.88 12.69 18.28
CA PRO A 22 28.87 11.21 18.21
C PRO A 22 30.02 10.58 17.39
N SER A 23 31.23 11.12 17.51
CA SER A 23 32.41 10.75 16.70
C SER A 23 32.87 9.30 16.90
N GLY A 24 32.76 8.76 18.12
CA GLY A 24 33.34 7.46 18.49
C GLY A 24 32.64 6.23 17.90
N ARG A 25 31.32 6.25 17.71
CA ARG A 25 30.55 5.06 17.25
C ARG A 25 30.65 4.86 15.74
N LEU A 26 30.51 5.92 14.95
CA LEU A 26 30.63 5.88 13.49
C LEU A 26 32.01 5.37 13.03
N ARG A 27 33.07 5.73 13.76
CA ARG A 27 34.44 5.29 13.51
C ARG A 27 34.63 3.78 13.74
N LYS A 28 33.89 3.16 14.66
CA LYS A 28 33.89 1.69 14.88
C LYS A 28 33.09 0.94 13.81
N ALA A 29 31.94 1.46 13.38
CA ALA A 29 31.13 0.84 12.32
C ALA A 29 31.93 0.69 11.00
N ARG A 30 32.64 1.74 10.56
CA ARG A 30 33.50 1.70 9.37
C ARG A 30 34.65 0.67 9.46
N ALA A 31 35.09 0.29 10.65
CA ALA A 31 36.16 -0.70 10.82
C ALA A 31 35.68 -2.14 10.56
N LEU A 32 34.42 -2.46 10.88
CA LEU A 32 33.87 -3.82 10.77
C LEU A 32 33.76 -4.29 9.32
N TYR A 33 33.41 -3.38 8.40
CA TYR A 33 33.14 -3.69 6.99
C TYR A 33 34.39 -3.63 6.08
N ARG A 34 35.54 -3.18 6.59
CA ARG A 34 36.76 -2.97 5.80
C ARG A 34 37.39 -4.27 5.26
N ASN A 35 37.19 -5.39 5.97
CA ASN A 35 37.84 -6.68 5.67
C ASN A 35 36.87 -7.75 5.14
N VAL A 36 35.66 -7.36 4.70
CA VAL A 36 34.65 -8.28 4.15
C VAL A 36 34.82 -8.41 2.63
N SER A 37 34.81 -9.63 2.09
CA SER A 37 34.93 -9.83 0.64
C SER A 37 33.75 -9.22 -0.12
N LYS A 38 34.00 -8.65 -1.31
CA LYS A 38 32.96 -7.96 -2.12
C LYS A 38 31.72 -8.83 -2.36
N ARG A 39 31.90 -10.15 -2.56
CA ARG A 39 30.80 -11.12 -2.71
C ARG A 39 29.98 -11.29 -1.42
N ARG A 40 30.63 -11.41 -0.26
CA ARG A 40 29.94 -11.51 1.04
C ARG A 40 29.24 -10.20 1.41
N MET A 41 29.80 -9.06 1.02
CA MET A 41 29.14 -7.75 1.16
C MET A 41 27.85 -7.66 0.35
N ALA A 42 27.91 -7.98 -0.95
CA ALA A 42 26.75 -7.98 -1.83
C ALA A 42 25.65 -8.95 -1.35
N TRP A 43 26.03 -10.14 -0.88
CA TRP A 43 25.09 -11.10 -0.28
C TRP A 43 24.42 -10.57 1.00
N LEU A 44 25.18 -9.91 1.88
CA LEU A 44 24.62 -9.32 3.11
C LEU A 44 23.66 -8.16 2.81
N LEU A 45 24.01 -7.27 1.87
CA LEU A 45 23.12 -6.19 1.43
C LEU A 45 21.85 -6.73 0.74
N LEU A 46 21.98 -7.75 -0.11
CA LEU A 46 20.83 -8.42 -0.74
C LEU A 46 19.92 -9.05 0.32
N LYS A 47 20.48 -9.74 1.32
CA LYS A 47 19.69 -10.31 2.43
C LYS A 47 18.99 -9.22 3.25
N ASP A 48 19.72 -8.19 3.68
CA ASP A 48 19.17 -7.06 4.46
C ASP A 48 18.04 -6.33 3.70
N THR A 49 18.17 -6.21 2.38
CA THR A 49 17.12 -5.71 1.47
C THR A 49 15.90 -6.64 1.48
N VAL A 50 16.08 -7.94 1.23
CA VAL A 50 14.97 -8.92 1.17
C VAL A 50 14.26 -9.05 2.52
N ASP A 51 15.01 -9.19 3.62
CA ASP A 51 14.47 -9.24 4.98
C ASP A 51 13.61 -7.98 5.26
N SER A 52 14.08 -6.79 4.86
CA SER A 52 13.33 -5.53 5.02
C SER A 52 12.11 -5.42 4.10
N CYS A 53 12.19 -5.92 2.87
CA CYS A 53 11.03 -5.96 1.97
C CYS A 53 9.91 -6.85 2.53
N MET A 54 10.27 -7.92 3.24
CA MET A 54 9.31 -8.79 3.95
C MET A 54 8.78 -8.14 5.23
N GLU A 55 9.65 -7.57 6.07
CA GLU A 55 9.29 -6.88 7.32
C GLU A 55 8.30 -5.72 7.06
N TYR A 56 8.60 -4.86 6.10
CA TYR A 56 7.75 -3.73 5.72
C TYR A 56 6.61 -4.11 4.76
N ARG A 57 6.39 -5.40 4.45
CA ARG A 57 5.31 -5.89 3.57
C ARG A 57 5.27 -5.18 2.21
N VAL A 58 6.43 -4.98 1.58
CA VAL A 58 6.60 -4.16 0.36
C VAL A 58 5.66 -4.57 -0.77
N THR A 59 5.39 -5.86 -0.97
CA THR A 59 4.43 -6.33 -1.99
C THR A 59 3.01 -5.82 -1.76
N GLY A 60 2.59 -5.70 -0.50
CA GLY A 60 1.27 -5.16 -0.13
C GLY A 60 1.20 -3.63 -0.32
N LEU A 61 2.29 -2.92 -0.02
CA LEU A 61 2.39 -1.47 -0.24
C LEU A 61 2.48 -1.13 -1.74
N ALA A 62 3.17 -1.96 -2.53
CA ALA A 62 3.17 -1.87 -3.99
C ALA A 62 1.76 -2.05 -4.57
N ALA A 63 1.00 -3.03 -4.07
CA ALA A 63 -0.40 -3.23 -4.45
C ALA A 63 -1.31 -2.06 -4.03
N GLU A 64 -1.11 -1.48 -2.84
CA GLU A 64 -1.83 -0.27 -2.41
C GLU A 64 -1.55 0.91 -3.35
N ALA A 65 -0.27 1.19 -3.63
CA ALA A 65 0.13 2.26 -4.54
C ALA A 65 -0.42 2.05 -5.95
N ALA A 66 -0.41 0.82 -6.46
CA ALA A 66 -0.95 0.49 -7.78
C ALA A 66 -2.48 0.65 -7.85
N PHE A 67 -3.21 0.20 -6.83
CA PHE A 67 -4.66 0.41 -6.73
C PHE A 67 -5.03 1.90 -6.76
N PHE A 68 -4.42 2.72 -5.90
CA PHE A 68 -4.72 4.15 -5.85
C PHE A 68 -4.23 4.93 -7.08
N THR A 69 -3.19 4.45 -7.76
CA THR A 69 -2.77 5.00 -9.07
C THR A 69 -3.81 4.66 -10.14
N LEU A 70 -4.18 3.40 -10.31
CA LEU A 70 -5.18 2.98 -11.31
C LEU A 70 -6.52 3.68 -11.11
N LEU A 71 -6.99 3.78 -9.87
CA LEU A 71 -8.23 4.50 -9.52
C LEU A 71 -8.17 6.00 -9.87
N SER A 72 -6.97 6.61 -9.91
CA SER A 72 -6.79 8.00 -10.31
C SER A 72 -6.76 8.22 -11.83
N LEU A 73 -6.38 7.22 -12.63
CA LEU A 73 -6.08 7.43 -14.06
C LEU A 73 -7.29 7.93 -14.88
N PRO A 74 -8.47 7.26 -14.89
CA PRO A 74 -9.55 7.67 -15.79
C PRO A 74 -10.12 9.07 -15.51
N PRO A 75 -10.49 9.46 -14.27
CA PRO A 75 -11.03 10.80 -14.03
C PRO A 75 -9.98 11.91 -14.18
N LEU A 76 -8.69 11.58 -13.98
CA LEU A 76 -7.62 12.54 -14.20
C LEU A 76 -7.42 12.82 -15.69
N LEU A 77 -7.38 11.77 -16.53
CA LEU A 77 -7.29 11.93 -17.98
C LEU A 77 -8.46 12.77 -18.51
N LEU A 78 -9.70 12.44 -18.09
CA LEU A 78 -10.89 13.20 -18.45
C LEU A 78 -10.81 14.67 -17.98
N GLY A 79 -10.41 14.93 -16.74
CA GLY A 79 -10.25 16.31 -16.24
C GLY A 79 -9.15 17.11 -16.95
N LEU A 80 -8.04 16.46 -17.33
CA LEU A 80 -6.97 17.09 -18.10
C LEU A 80 -7.42 17.43 -19.54
N ILE A 81 -8.24 16.58 -20.17
CA ILE A 81 -8.85 16.85 -21.48
C ILE A 81 -9.87 17.98 -21.37
N GLY A 82 -10.70 18.00 -20.32
CA GLY A 82 -11.63 19.10 -20.06
C GLY A 82 -10.92 20.44 -19.90
N LEU A 83 -9.81 20.46 -19.15
CA LEU A 83 -8.94 21.64 -19.03
C LEU A 83 -8.33 22.06 -20.38
N LEU A 84 -7.86 21.11 -21.18
CA LEU A 84 -7.36 21.38 -22.54
C LEU A 84 -8.46 21.90 -23.48
N GLY A 85 -9.72 21.46 -23.33
CA GLY A 85 -10.88 21.99 -24.05
C GLY A 85 -11.11 23.49 -23.80
N TYR A 86 -10.94 23.94 -22.55
CA TYR A 86 -10.96 25.37 -22.22
C TYR A 86 -9.76 26.15 -22.79
N PHE A 87 -8.61 25.50 -22.98
CA PHE A 87 -7.45 26.13 -23.65
C PHE A 87 -7.64 26.21 -25.17
N ASP A 88 -8.04 25.12 -25.84
CA ASP A 88 -8.30 25.10 -27.30
C ASP A 88 -9.36 26.14 -27.69
N ALA A 89 -10.42 26.29 -26.89
CA ALA A 89 -11.45 27.31 -27.06
C ALA A 89 -10.94 28.76 -26.90
N TRP A 90 -9.75 28.95 -26.32
CA TRP A 90 -9.08 30.25 -26.16
C TRP A 90 -7.93 30.46 -27.17
N THR A 91 -7.30 29.38 -27.66
CA THR A 91 -6.15 29.43 -28.59
C THR A 91 -6.49 29.05 -30.03
N SER A 92 -7.73 28.64 -30.32
CA SER A 92 -8.23 28.31 -31.67
C SER A 92 -7.34 27.31 -32.43
N THR A 93 -6.95 26.24 -31.74
CA THR A 93 -6.15 25.13 -32.28
C THR A 93 -7.03 23.87 -32.37
N ASP A 94 -6.74 22.93 -33.28
CA ASP A 94 -7.51 21.67 -33.42
C ASP A 94 -6.98 20.54 -32.50
N THR A 95 -6.32 20.88 -31.39
CA THR A 95 -5.51 19.94 -30.58
C THR A 95 -6.36 18.84 -29.94
N VAL A 96 -7.53 19.21 -29.43
CA VAL A 96 -8.44 18.33 -28.69
C VAL A 96 -8.99 17.22 -29.58
N ALA A 97 -9.17 17.44 -30.89
CA ALA A 97 -9.63 16.40 -31.80
C ALA A 97 -8.60 15.26 -31.93
N THR A 98 -7.32 15.60 -32.09
CA THR A 98 -6.21 14.63 -32.15
C THR A 98 -6.00 13.92 -30.81
N ILE A 99 -5.99 14.67 -29.70
CA ILE A 99 -5.85 14.10 -28.35
C ILE A 99 -7.02 13.15 -28.03
N ARG A 100 -8.24 13.52 -28.41
CA ARG A 100 -9.45 12.68 -28.27
C ARG A 100 -9.29 11.36 -29.01
N GLN A 101 -8.85 11.36 -30.27
CA GLN A 101 -8.65 10.12 -31.03
C GLN A 101 -7.56 9.24 -30.39
N ASN A 102 -6.39 9.81 -30.10
CA ASN A 102 -5.29 9.08 -29.46
C ASN A 102 -5.73 8.41 -28.13
N ILE A 103 -6.60 9.06 -27.37
CA ILE A 103 -7.13 8.52 -26.10
C ILE A 103 -8.23 7.47 -26.33
N LEU A 104 -9.03 7.56 -27.40
CA LEU A 104 -9.97 6.50 -27.77
C LEU A 104 -9.26 5.25 -28.32
N ASP A 105 -8.18 5.43 -29.07
CA ASP A 105 -7.36 4.34 -29.60
C ASP A 105 -6.55 3.67 -28.49
N ALA A 106 -5.95 4.45 -27.58
CA ALA A 106 -5.35 3.92 -26.35
C ALA A 106 -6.40 3.25 -25.45
N SER A 107 -7.63 3.77 -25.39
CA SER A 107 -8.72 3.09 -24.68
C SER A 107 -9.11 1.77 -25.35
N ALA A 108 -9.01 1.64 -26.67
CA ALA A 108 -9.29 0.41 -27.40
C ALA A 108 -8.22 -0.68 -27.23
N THR A 109 -7.00 -0.34 -26.79
CA THR A 109 -6.00 -1.34 -26.35
C THR A 109 -6.21 -1.81 -24.90
N VAL A 110 -7.07 -1.12 -24.12
CA VAL A 110 -7.28 -1.38 -22.67
C VAL A 110 -8.72 -1.76 -22.30
N LEU A 111 -9.71 -1.45 -23.12
CA LEU A 111 -11.12 -1.76 -22.90
C LEU A 111 -11.66 -2.59 -24.06
N SER A 112 -12.66 -3.42 -23.81
CA SER A 112 -13.40 -4.06 -24.90
C SER A 112 -14.11 -3.01 -25.77
N ASP A 113 -14.40 -3.36 -27.03
CA ASP A 113 -15.25 -2.56 -27.94
C ASP A 113 -16.47 -1.95 -27.24
N ARG A 114 -17.12 -2.75 -26.40
CA ARG A 114 -18.29 -2.34 -25.62
C ARG A 114 -17.93 -1.27 -24.58
N GLY A 115 -16.86 -1.45 -23.82
CA GLY A 115 -16.35 -0.44 -22.88
C GLY A 115 -15.93 0.86 -23.58
N VAL A 116 -15.34 0.78 -24.78
CA VAL A 116 -15.00 1.97 -25.56
C VAL A 116 -16.26 2.68 -26.05
N LYS A 117 -17.23 1.95 -26.62
CA LYS A 117 -18.42 2.52 -27.29
C LYS A 117 -19.52 2.98 -26.32
N GLU A 118 -19.74 2.25 -25.22
CA GLU A 118 -20.82 2.55 -24.26
C GLU A 118 -20.35 3.37 -23.04
N ILE A 119 -19.05 3.42 -22.74
CA ILE A 119 -18.52 4.12 -21.55
C ILE A 119 -17.50 5.21 -21.93
N ALA A 120 -16.39 4.85 -22.58
CA ALA A 120 -15.30 5.80 -22.81
C ALA A 120 -15.67 6.92 -23.80
N ARG A 121 -16.34 6.58 -24.92
CA ARG A 121 -16.80 7.56 -25.92
C ARG A 121 -17.83 8.55 -25.33
N PRO A 122 -18.93 8.11 -24.68
CA PRO A 122 -19.87 9.03 -24.04
C PRO A 122 -19.23 9.93 -22.97
N LEU A 123 -18.42 9.38 -22.07
CA LEU A 123 -17.74 10.20 -21.04
C LEU A 123 -16.82 11.27 -21.65
N LEU A 124 -16.12 10.94 -22.74
CA LEU A 124 -15.22 11.86 -23.43
C LEU A 124 -15.99 12.90 -24.27
N ASP A 125 -17.12 12.52 -24.87
CA ASP A 125 -18.05 13.45 -25.52
C ASP A 125 -18.69 14.43 -24.52
N ASP A 126 -19.17 13.94 -23.38
CA ASP A 126 -19.75 14.77 -22.32
C ASP A 126 -18.73 15.78 -21.79
N VAL A 127 -17.51 15.33 -21.48
CA VAL A 127 -16.41 16.20 -21.02
C VAL A 127 -16.10 17.31 -22.02
N ILE A 128 -15.98 17.00 -23.30
CA ILE A 128 -15.62 17.98 -24.34
C ILE A 128 -16.79 18.93 -24.65
N LYS A 129 -18.05 18.49 -24.48
CA LYS A 129 -19.25 19.30 -24.75
C LYS A 129 -19.80 20.06 -23.53
N GLY A 130 -19.06 20.08 -22.41
CA GLY A 130 -19.48 20.76 -21.18
C GLY A 130 -20.59 20.04 -20.40
N GLY A 131 -20.81 18.75 -20.65
CA GLY A 131 -21.75 17.89 -19.95
C GLY A 131 -21.35 17.67 -18.49
N ARG A 132 -22.00 18.40 -17.57
CA ARG A 132 -21.93 18.20 -16.10
C ARG A 132 -20.55 18.50 -15.50
N PRO A 133 -20.05 19.75 -15.56
CA PRO A 133 -18.74 20.14 -14.99
C PRO A 133 -18.59 19.79 -13.51
N ASP A 134 -19.67 19.76 -12.73
CA ASP A 134 -19.67 19.39 -11.31
C ASP A 134 -19.18 17.95 -11.09
N VAL A 135 -19.63 17.02 -11.94
CA VAL A 135 -19.28 15.59 -11.86
C VAL A 135 -17.83 15.37 -12.28
N ILE A 136 -17.40 16.08 -13.33
CA ILE A 136 -16.02 16.06 -13.83
C ILE A 136 -15.06 16.62 -12.76
N SER A 137 -15.42 17.75 -12.14
CA SER A 137 -14.64 18.39 -11.08
C SER A 137 -14.53 17.52 -9.83
N LEU A 138 -15.63 16.89 -9.41
CA LEU A 138 -15.64 15.96 -8.28
C LEU A 138 -14.79 14.70 -8.58
N GLY A 139 -14.94 14.12 -9.78
CA GLY A 139 -14.14 12.98 -10.23
C GLY A 139 -12.64 13.29 -10.26
N PHE A 140 -12.27 14.45 -10.80
CA PHE A 140 -10.90 14.94 -10.82
C PHE A 140 -10.33 15.16 -9.41
N ALA A 141 -11.11 15.75 -8.49
CA ALA A 141 -10.70 15.93 -7.09
C ALA A 141 -10.48 14.59 -6.37
N ILE A 142 -11.35 13.59 -6.60
CA ILE A 142 -11.20 12.23 -6.07
C ILE A 142 -9.94 11.55 -6.65
N ALA A 143 -9.70 11.67 -7.96
CA ALA A 143 -8.49 11.16 -8.60
C ALA A 143 -7.22 11.82 -8.04
N LEU A 144 -7.22 13.15 -7.85
CA LEU A 144 -6.10 13.89 -7.27
C LEU A 144 -5.80 13.45 -5.83
N TRP A 145 -6.84 13.20 -5.03
CA TRP A 145 -6.71 12.62 -3.68
C TRP A 145 -6.19 11.17 -3.69
N SER A 146 -6.63 10.37 -4.67
CA SER A 146 -6.22 8.98 -4.87
C SER A 146 -4.75 8.87 -5.29
N GLY A 147 -4.34 9.54 -6.37
CA GLY A 147 -2.95 9.48 -6.83
C GLY A 147 -1.95 10.09 -5.85
N SER A 148 -2.32 11.17 -5.14
CA SER A 148 -1.52 11.67 -4.02
C SER A 148 -1.46 10.71 -2.82
N ARG A 149 -2.39 9.74 -2.69
CA ARG A 149 -2.24 8.60 -1.77
C ARG A 149 -1.26 7.56 -2.28
N ALA A 150 -1.26 7.23 -3.58
CA ALA A 150 -0.22 6.36 -4.14
C ALA A 150 1.20 6.94 -3.90
N VAL A 151 1.39 8.24 -4.12
CA VAL A 151 2.67 8.92 -3.81
C VAL A 151 2.97 8.91 -2.31
N ASN A 152 1.96 9.06 -1.44
CA ASN A 152 2.14 8.98 0.01
C ASN A 152 2.62 7.58 0.46
N VAL A 153 2.20 6.51 -0.20
CA VAL A 153 2.71 5.16 0.10
C VAL A 153 4.21 5.10 -0.13
N PHE A 154 4.72 5.60 -1.26
CA PHE A 154 6.17 5.66 -1.50
C PHE A 154 6.88 6.53 -0.44
N VAL A 155 6.44 7.79 -0.27
CA VAL A 155 7.12 8.77 0.61
C VAL A 155 7.22 8.28 2.05
N ASP A 156 6.13 7.70 2.59
CA ASP A 156 6.08 7.22 3.96
C ASP A 156 6.88 5.92 4.13
N THR A 157 6.75 4.97 3.20
CA THR A 157 7.53 3.71 3.21
C THR A 157 9.03 3.95 3.15
N ILE A 158 9.49 4.85 2.27
CA ILE A 158 10.90 5.27 2.20
C ILE A 158 11.35 5.88 3.54
N THR A 159 10.52 6.74 4.13
CA THR A 159 10.80 7.37 5.43
C THR A 159 10.92 6.35 6.57
N ILE A 160 10.07 5.32 6.57
CA ILE A 160 10.07 4.20 7.51
C ILE A 160 11.32 3.31 7.33
N MET A 161 11.66 2.94 6.09
CA MET A 161 12.84 2.10 5.77
C MET A 161 14.16 2.73 6.26
N TYR A 162 14.32 4.05 6.14
CA TYR A 162 15.49 4.77 6.69
C TYR A 162 15.46 4.91 8.23
N GLY A 163 14.36 4.50 8.90
CA GLY A 163 14.16 4.66 10.33
C GLY A 163 13.97 6.11 10.76
N LEU A 164 13.28 6.92 9.95
CA LEU A 164 13.07 8.36 10.17
C LEU A 164 11.58 8.75 10.23
N GLU A 165 10.70 7.77 10.42
CA GLU A 165 9.26 7.95 10.66
C GLU A 165 8.96 8.95 11.79
N GLY A 166 7.80 9.59 11.73
CA GLY A 166 7.40 10.64 12.67
C GLY A 166 8.15 11.98 12.54
N ARG A 167 9.41 12.00 12.06
CA ARG A 167 10.26 13.23 12.05
C ARG A 167 9.66 14.38 11.24
N ARG A 168 8.95 14.10 10.13
CA ARG A 168 8.30 15.10 9.27
C ARG A 168 6.91 15.52 9.79
N GLY A 169 6.18 14.61 10.43
CA GLY A 169 4.78 14.79 10.86
C GLY A 169 3.76 14.60 9.73
N ILE A 170 2.62 13.97 10.06
CA ILE A 170 1.63 13.45 9.10
C ILE A 170 1.19 14.50 8.06
N VAL A 171 0.80 15.70 8.51
CA VAL A 171 0.31 16.78 7.62
C VAL A 171 1.37 17.20 6.60
N ARG A 172 2.63 17.31 7.01
CA ARG A 172 3.74 17.68 6.11
C ARG A 172 4.12 16.55 5.17
N THR A 173 4.04 15.29 5.59
CA THR A 173 4.20 14.13 4.70
C THR A 173 3.08 14.09 3.65
N ARG A 174 1.82 14.32 4.04
CA ARG A 174 0.69 14.35 3.10
C ARG A 174 0.78 15.50 2.11
N LEU A 175 1.12 16.71 2.56
CA LEU A 175 1.32 17.88 1.69
C LEU A 175 2.49 17.69 0.72
N LEU A 176 3.61 17.11 1.18
CA LEU A 176 4.74 16.77 0.31
C LEU A 176 4.34 15.74 -0.75
N SER A 177 3.59 14.71 -0.37
CA SER A 177 3.11 13.67 -1.30
C SER A 177 2.14 14.21 -2.34
N PHE A 178 1.29 15.17 -1.96
CA PHE A 178 0.42 15.90 -2.88
C PHE A 178 1.21 16.79 -3.86
N LEU A 179 2.20 17.55 -3.37
CA LEU A 179 3.06 18.38 -4.23
C LEU A 179 3.89 17.52 -5.19
N LEU A 180 4.49 16.42 -4.71
CA LEU A 180 5.23 15.48 -5.55
C LEU A 180 4.32 14.84 -6.61
N TYR A 181 3.06 14.55 -6.28
CA TYR A 181 2.08 14.05 -7.25
C TYR A 181 1.75 15.09 -8.33
N LEU A 182 1.54 16.36 -7.97
CA LEU A 182 1.32 17.44 -8.95
C LEU A 182 2.53 17.65 -9.87
N VAL A 183 3.75 17.61 -9.33
CA VAL A 183 4.99 17.72 -10.14
C VAL A 183 5.17 16.50 -11.03
N ALA A 184 4.96 15.28 -10.52
CA ALA A 184 5.03 14.06 -11.31
C ALA A 184 3.95 14.02 -12.40
N LEU A 185 2.77 14.60 -12.16
CA LEU A 185 1.72 14.73 -13.14
C LEU A 185 2.11 15.72 -14.26
N LEU A 186 2.59 16.91 -13.91
CA LEU A 186 3.01 17.93 -14.89
C LEU A 186 4.17 17.42 -15.77
N VAL A 187 5.16 16.76 -15.16
CA VAL A 187 6.26 16.12 -15.89
C VAL A 187 5.74 14.95 -16.73
N GLY A 188 4.87 14.10 -16.17
CA GLY A 188 4.30 12.94 -16.88
C GLY A 188 3.44 13.31 -18.08
N ALA A 189 2.68 14.40 -18.01
CA ALA A 189 1.85 14.90 -19.11
C ALA A 189 2.65 15.30 -20.35
N VAL A 190 3.92 15.68 -20.19
CA VAL A 190 4.85 15.96 -21.30
C VAL A 190 5.72 14.74 -21.62
N ALA A 191 6.28 14.08 -20.61
CA ALA A 191 7.26 13.01 -20.79
C ALA A 191 6.65 11.70 -21.30
N LEU A 192 5.42 11.35 -20.91
CA LEU A 192 4.80 10.08 -21.33
C LEU A 192 4.38 10.09 -22.82
N PRO A 193 3.75 11.14 -23.38
CA PRO A 193 3.49 11.21 -24.82
C PRO A 193 4.78 11.16 -25.63
N LEU A 194 5.82 11.92 -25.24
CA LEU A 194 7.14 11.87 -25.88
C LEU A 194 7.74 10.45 -25.82
N LEU A 195 7.63 9.76 -24.67
CA LEU A 195 8.15 8.40 -24.51
C LEU A 195 7.40 7.36 -25.37
N VAL A 196 6.09 7.54 -25.57
CA VAL A 196 5.19 6.62 -26.29
C VAL A 196 5.30 6.77 -27.80
N ILE A 197 5.37 8.01 -28.32
CA ILE A 197 5.47 8.24 -29.78
C ILE A 197 6.88 7.89 -30.30
N GLY A 198 7.89 7.86 -29.41
CA GLY A 198 9.24 7.43 -29.76
C GLY A 198 10.14 8.57 -30.24
N PRO A 199 11.38 8.26 -30.68
CA PRO A 199 12.32 9.26 -31.14
C PRO A 199 11.85 10.03 -32.37
N GLU A 200 10.99 9.43 -33.22
CA GLU A 200 10.54 10.03 -34.50
C GLU A 200 9.87 11.39 -34.29
N ALA A 201 8.91 11.51 -33.37
CA ALA A 201 8.28 12.81 -33.09
C ALA A 201 9.25 13.86 -32.52
N VAL A 202 10.31 13.44 -31.82
CA VAL A 202 11.36 14.36 -31.36
C VAL A 202 12.24 14.82 -32.53
N VAL A 203 12.43 13.98 -33.55
CA VAL A 203 13.05 14.35 -34.83
C VAL A 203 12.16 15.31 -35.62
N ASP A 204 10.85 15.06 -35.70
CA ASP A 204 9.91 15.92 -36.43
C ASP A 204 9.80 17.32 -35.81
N LEU A 205 9.92 17.44 -34.48
CA LEU A 205 9.97 18.74 -33.79
C LEU A 205 11.34 19.45 -33.92
N LEU A 206 12.45 18.70 -34.09
CA LEU A 206 13.79 19.25 -34.30
C LEU A 206 14.48 18.63 -35.55
N PRO A 207 13.99 18.93 -36.77
CA PRO A 207 14.41 18.25 -38.01
C PRO A 207 15.89 18.44 -38.37
N SER A 208 16.56 19.43 -37.78
CA SER A 208 18.00 19.65 -37.91
C SER A 208 18.88 18.73 -37.05
N SER A 209 18.29 17.81 -36.26
CA SER A 209 19.02 17.02 -35.25
C SER A 209 18.72 15.51 -35.28
N GLY A 210 18.19 14.98 -36.39
CA GLY A 210 17.63 13.64 -36.50
C GLY A 210 18.48 12.48 -35.96
N GLU A 211 19.71 12.32 -36.45
CA GLU A 211 20.63 11.25 -35.99
C GLU A 211 21.00 11.38 -34.50
N PRO A 212 21.50 12.54 -34.01
CA PRO A 212 21.74 12.75 -32.59
C PRO A 212 20.54 12.43 -31.69
N VAL A 213 19.32 12.82 -32.09
CA VAL A 213 18.10 12.54 -31.32
C VAL A 213 17.85 11.04 -31.23
N ARG A 214 17.88 10.30 -32.36
CA ARG A 214 17.64 8.84 -32.39
C ARG A 214 18.57 8.08 -31.45
N VAL A 215 19.86 8.43 -31.45
CA VAL A 215 20.89 7.77 -30.62
C VAL A 215 20.79 8.17 -29.14
N LEU A 216 20.54 9.46 -28.86
CA LEU A 216 20.60 10.01 -27.50
C LEU A 216 19.28 9.85 -26.71
N TYR A 217 18.16 9.59 -27.39
CA TYR A 217 16.81 9.43 -26.81
C TYR A 217 16.78 8.41 -25.66
N TRP A 218 17.22 7.16 -25.89
CA TRP A 218 17.18 6.12 -24.86
C TRP A 218 18.13 6.39 -23.68
N PRO A 219 19.41 6.80 -23.90
CA PRO A 219 20.27 7.29 -22.82
C PRO A 219 19.66 8.44 -22.00
N VAL A 220 19.02 9.43 -22.64
CA VAL A 220 18.36 10.54 -21.96
C VAL A 220 17.15 10.05 -21.16
N ALA A 221 16.30 9.19 -21.73
CA ALA A 221 15.19 8.59 -21.02
C ALA A 221 15.66 7.83 -19.76
N MET A 222 16.71 7.01 -19.87
CA MET A 222 17.31 6.31 -18.72
C MET A 222 17.86 7.29 -17.66
N VAL A 223 18.58 8.34 -18.07
CA VAL A 223 19.12 9.36 -17.16
C VAL A 223 17.98 10.11 -16.46
N LEU A 224 16.91 10.45 -17.17
CA LEU A 224 15.72 11.09 -16.59
C LEU A 224 14.97 10.16 -15.63
N SER A 225 14.82 8.87 -15.94
CA SER A 225 14.25 7.88 -15.02
C SER A 225 15.10 7.72 -13.76
N ILE A 226 16.43 7.64 -13.89
CA ILE A 226 17.34 7.58 -12.73
C ILE A 226 17.23 8.87 -11.91
N ALA A 227 17.23 10.04 -12.55
CA ALA A 227 17.12 11.32 -11.86
C ALA A 227 15.77 11.48 -11.14
N PHE A 228 14.67 11.04 -11.74
CA PHE A 228 13.34 11.01 -11.13
C PHE A 228 13.29 10.09 -9.91
N LEU A 229 13.74 8.84 -10.04
CA LEU A 229 13.78 7.86 -8.94
C LEU A 229 14.69 8.34 -7.79
N THR A 230 15.90 8.80 -8.11
CA THR A 230 16.85 9.34 -7.13
C THR A 230 16.23 10.55 -6.40
N THR A 231 15.52 11.43 -7.11
CA THR A 231 14.84 12.58 -6.50
C THR A 231 13.64 12.16 -5.64
N LEU A 232 12.86 11.14 -6.05
CA LEU A 232 11.78 10.58 -5.24
C LEU A 232 12.33 10.04 -3.91
N TYR A 233 13.40 9.25 -3.93
CA TYR A 233 14.05 8.76 -2.70
C TYR A 233 14.58 9.92 -1.85
N HIS A 234 15.36 10.81 -2.47
CA HIS A 234 16.02 11.91 -1.79
C HIS A 234 15.04 12.86 -1.09
N VAL A 235 13.96 13.25 -1.76
CA VAL A 235 12.94 14.15 -1.21
C VAL A 235 12.05 13.42 -0.18
N SER A 236 11.85 12.11 -0.33
CA SER A 236 11.12 11.32 0.66
C SER A 236 11.85 11.28 2.01
N VAL A 237 13.19 11.19 2.02
CA VAL A 237 13.98 11.16 3.26
C VAL A 237 13.94 12.52 4.00
N PRO A 238 13.57 12.59 5.30
CA PRO A 238 13.44 13.85 6.04
C PRO A 238 14.76 14.34 6.67
N VAL A 239 15.89 14.11 6.00
CA VAL A 239 17.24 14.62 6.33
C VAL A 239 17.97 14.99 5.03
N ARG A 240 18.95 15.90 5.09
CA ARG A 240 19.78 16.25 3.92
C ARG A 240 21.01 15.33 3.82
N SER A 241 20.89 14.24 3.06
CA SER A 241 22.02 13.48 2.53
C SER A 241 22.62 14.17 1.28
N PRO A 242 23.77 13.71 0.76
CA PRO A 242 24.14 13.90 -0.64
C PRO A 242 23.24 13.08 -1.58
N TRP A 243 22.60 13.72 -2.56
CA TRP A 243 21.73 13.08 -3.59
C TRP A 243 22.37 11.88 -4.32
N ARG A 244 23.72 11.81 -4.35
CA ARG A 244 24.46 10.68 -4.94
C ARG A 244 24.33 9.37 -4.14
N GLU A 245 23.96 9.43 -2.86
CA GLU A 245 23.73 8.24 -2.02
C GLU A 245 22.47 7.47 -2.44
N ASP A 246 21.51 8.15 -3.10
CA ASP A 246 20.22 7.57 -3.50
C ASP A 246 20.25 6.89 -4.91
N ILE A 247 21.34 7.07 -5.68
CA ILE A 247 21.51 6.54 -7.06
C ILE A 247 21.55 4.99 -7.13
N PRO A 248 22.23 4.24 -6.24
CA PRO A 248 22.33 2.78 -6.35
C PRO A 248 20.96 2.09 -6.37
N GLY A 249 20.04 2.52 -5.50
CA GLY A 249 18.66 2.05 -5.47
C GLY A 249 17.87 2.44 -6.71
N ALA A 250 18.12 3.62 -7.30
CA ALA A 250 17.49 4.02 -8.56
C ALA A 250 17.92 3.13 -9.74
N LEU A 251 19.18 2.71 -9.77
CA LEU A 251 19.68 1.73 -10.75
C LEU A 251 19.06 0.34 -10.54
N VAL A 252 18.92 -0.13 -9.30
CA VAL A 252 18.25 -1.40 -8.99
C VAL A 252 16.76 -1.35 -9.33
N ALA A 253 16.06 -0.26 -9.00
CA ALA A 253 14.66 -0.06 -9.35
C ALA A 253 14.45 -0.04 -10.87
N LEU A 254 15.28 0.69 -11.63
CA LEU A 254 15.19 0.71 -13.09
C LEU A 254 15.44 -0.69 -13.69
N GLY A 255 16.48 -1.40 -13.24
CA GLY A 255 16.77 -2.76 -13.70
C GLY A 255 15.66 -3.77 -13.34
N MET A 256 15.10 -3.69 -12.14
CA MET A 256 13.98 -4.52 -11.69
C MET A 256 12.67 -4.16 -12.42
N TRP A 257 12.45 -2.90 -12.77
CA TRP A 257 11.30 -2.47 -13.56
C TRP A 257 11.38 -2.98 -15.01
N VAL A 258 12.56 -2.92 -15.65
CA VAL A 258 12.76 -3.50 -17.00
C VAL A 258 12.55 -5.01 -16.97
N LEU A 259 13.20 -5.73 -16.04
CA LEU A 259 13.05 -7.17 -15.90
C LEU A 259 11.61 -7.56 -15.56
N GLY A 260 10.97 -6.86 -14.63
CA GLY A 260 9.59 -7.08 -14.24
C GLY A 260 8.60 -6.81 -15.37
N SER A 261 8.81 -5.75 -16.17
CA SER A 261 7.99 -5.45 -17.34
C SER A 261 8.15 -6.51 -18.44
N PHE A 262 9.36 -7.03 -18.64
CA PHE A 262 9.62 -8.13 -19.57
C PHE A 262 8.96 -9.44 -19.13
N LEU A 263 9.10 -9.82 -17.86
CA LEU A 263 8.44 -11.01 -17.28
C LEU A 263 6.91 -10.87 -17.29
N LEU A 264 6.39 -9.68 -16.99
CA LEU A 264 4.95 -9.40 -17.08
C LEU A 264 4.47 -9.48 -18.52
N ARG A 265 5.21 -8.96 -19.51
CA ARG A 265 4.86 -9.11 -20.93
C ARG A 265 4.77 -10.60 -21.32
N ILE A 266 5.71 -11.44 -20.87
CA ILE A 266 5.63 -12.89 -21.10
C ILE A 266 4.35 -13.46 -20.46
N TYR A 267 4.06 -13.13 -19.20
CA TYR A 267 2.84 -13.59 -18.51
C TYR A 267 1.55 -13.17 -19.24
N LEU A 268 1.47 -11.92 -19.70
CA LEU A 268 0.31 -11.38 -20.42
C LEU A 268 0.12 -12.05 -21.78
N VAL A 269 1.17 -12.22 -22.58
CA VAL A 269 1.10 -12.94 -23.87
C VAL A 269 0.56 -14.37 -23.68
N HIS A 270 0.99 -15.09 -22.63
CA HIS A 270 0.58 -16.48 -22.41
C HIS A 270 -0.78 -16.65 -21.71
N THR A 271 -1.23 -15.65 -20.94
CA THR A 271 -2.43 -15.76 -20.07
C THR A 271 -3.58 -14.85 -20.48
N VAL A 272 -3.29 -13.77 -21.23
CA VAL A 272 -4.20 -12.64 -21.46
C VAL A 272 -4.44 -12.35 -22.96
N GLU A 273 -3.58 -12.80 -23.87
CA GLU A 273 -3.79 -12.67 -25.33
C GLU A 273 -4.55 -13.88 -25.94
N GLY A 274 -4.95 -14.86 -25.12
CA GLY A 274 -5.79 -16.00 -25.53
C GLY A 274 -7.30 -15.83 -25.25
N PRO A 275 -8.10 -16.91 -25.29
CA PRO A 275 -9.51 -16.91 -24.86
C PRO A 275 -9.63 -16.73 -23.33
N THR A 276 -9.48 -15.49 -22.84
CA THR A 276 -9.36 -15.26 -21.39
C THR A 276 -10.68 -15.44 -20.65
N ILE A 277 -10.58 -15.99 -19.44
CA ILE A 277 -11.65 -15.98 -18.44
C ILE A 277 -11.97 -14.56 -17.90
N TYR A 278 -11.13 -13.57 -18.23
CA TYR A 278 -11.24 -12.19 -17.75
C TYR A 278 -12.03 -11.28 -18.70
N GLY A 279 -12.15 -11.64 -19.98
CA GLY A 279 -12.90 -10.87 -20.99
C GLY A 279 -12.48 -9.40 -21.02
N SER A 280 -13.44 -8.49 -20.83
CA SER A 280 -13.20 -7.03 -20.77
C SER A 280 -12.39 -6.54 -19.56
N LEU A 281 -12.13 -7.40 -18.56
CA LEU A 281 -11.26 -7.07 -17.41
C LEU A 281 -9.79 -7.43 -17.66
N ALA A 282 -9.46 -8.09 -18.78
CA ALA A 282 -8.12 -8.53 -19.14
C ALA A 282 -7.07 -7.41 -19.04
N ALA A 283 -7.28 -6.29 -19.74
CA ALA A 283 -6.29 -5.22 -19.81
C ALA A 283 -6.31 -4.23 -18.63
N PRO A 284 -7.44 -3.92 -17.95
CA PRO A 284 -7.41 -3.22 -16.66
C PRO A 284 -6.61 -3.99 -15.60
N VAL A 285 -6.68 -5.34 -15.60
CA VAL A 285 -5.82 -6.20 -14.78
C VAL A 285 -4.36 -6.13 -15.25
N ALA A 286 -4.08 -6.14 -16.56
CA ALA A 286 -2.72 -5.97 -17.08
C ALA A 286 -2.07 -4.65 -16.65
N VAL A 287 -2.82 -3.53 -16.72
CA VAL A 287 -2.36 -2.21 -16.25
C VAL A 287 -2.16 -2.21 -14.73
N LEU A 288 -3.07 -2.81 -13.94
CA LEU A 288 -2.89 -2.95 -12.49
C LEU A 288 -1.61 -3.71 -12.14
N LEU A 289 -1.35 -4.82 -12.83
CA LEU A 289 -0.14 -5.63 -12.65
C LEU A 289 1.12 -4.86 -13.05
N TRP A 290 1.09 -4.09 -14.14
CA TRP A 290 2.24 -3.31 -14.59
C TRP A 290 2.57 -2.16 -13.62
N ILE A 291 1.56 -1.44 -13.12
CA ILE A 291 1.77 -0.44 -12.06
C ILE A 291 2.24 -1.12 -10.76
N GLY A 292 1.71 -2.31 -10.43
CA GLY A 292 2.13 -3.10 -9.26
C GLY A 292 3.60 -3.52 -9.31
N VAL A 293 4.05 -4.05 -10.44
CA VAL A 293 5.46 -4.38 -10.72
C VAL A 293 6.34 -3.12 -10.65
N SER A 294 5.86 -1.99 -11.19
CA SER A 294 6.58 -0.71 -11.13
C SER A 294 6.72 -0.21 -9.69
N ALA A 295 5.63 -0.19 -8.92
CA ALA A 295 5.64 0.21 -7.51
C ALA A 295 6.53 -0.69 -6.66
N PHE A 296 6.52 -2.01 -6.93
CA PHE A 296 7.40 -2.97 -6.27
C PHE A 296 8.87 -2.69 -6.57
N ALA A 297 9.23 -2.48 -7.84
CA ALA A 297 10.60 -2.16 -8.23
C ALA A 297 11.12 -0.86 -7.56
N VAL A 298 10.28 0.18 -7.50
CA VAL A 298 10.59 1.45 -6.80
C VAL A 298 10.83 1.22 -5.31
N LEU A 299 9.99 0.44 -4.63
CA LEU A 299 10.14 0.14 -3.20
C LEU A 299 11.32 -0.79 -2.89
N VAL A 300 11.69 -1.70 -3.78
CA VAL A 300 12.93 -2.50 -3.63
C VAL A 300 14.16 -1.62 -3.80
N GLY A 301 14.17 -0.67 -4.75
CA GLY A 301 15.25 0.31 -4.86
C GLY A 301 15.41 1.17 -3.60
N ALA A 302 14.30 1.58 -2.99
CA ALA A 302 14.31 2.27 -1.69
C ALA A 302 14.90 1.40 -0.57
N ALA A 303 14.53 0.11 -0.51
CA ALA A 303 15.07 -0.83 0.46
C ALA A 303 16.57 -1.06 0.29
N VAL A 304 17.09 -1.07 -0.95
CA VAL A 304 18.54 -1.14 -1.23
C VAL A 304 19.25 0.10 -0.70
N ASN A 305 18.74 1.31 -0.94
CA ASN A 305 19.35 2.53 -0.40
C ASN A 305 19.33 2.56 1.14
N ALA A 306 18.22 2.14 1.76
CA ALA A 306 18.12 2.03 3.21
C ALA A 306 19.09 0.97 3.79
N ALA A 307 19.28 -0.17 3.12
CA ALA A 307 20.28 -1.17 3.49
C ALA A 307 21.72 -0.61 3.41
N ILE A 308 22.04 0.13 2.33
CA ILE A 308 23.33 0.81 2.18
C ILE A 308 23.56 1.83 3.30
N ASP A 309 22.57 2.65 3.66
CA ASP A 309 22.66 3.63 4.76
C ASP A 309 22.65 2.98 6.16
N ARG A 310 22.13 1.75 6.33
CA ARG A 310 22.33 0.98 7.58
C ARG A 310 23.78 0.51 7.74
N VAL A 311 24.47 0.19 6.65
CA VAL A 311 25.87 -0.27 6.64
C VAL A 311 26.87 0.90 6.67
N TRP A 312 26.65 1.94 5.87
CA TRP A 312 27.47 3.15 5.79
C TRP A 312 26.63 4.41 6.01
N PRO A 313 26.16 4.66 7.24
CA PRO A 313 25.24 5.76 7.51
C PRO A 313 25.86 7.13 7.20
N SER A 314 25.09 7.94 6.48
CA SER A 314 25.38 9.38 6.36
C SER A 314 25.35 10.05 7.74
N VAL A 315 26.04 11.19 7.88
CA VAL A 315 26.01 11.94 9.16
C VAL A 315 24.59 12.42 9.50
N ALA A 316 23.79 12.75 8.48
CA ALA A 316 22.44 13.30 8.64
C ALA A 316 21.42 12.21 9.02
N THR A 317 21.46 11.04 8.39
CA THR A 317 20.61 9.87 8.72
C THR A 317 20.97 9.30 10.09
N ALA A 318 22.26 9.22 10.43
CA ALA A 318 22.72 8.83 11.77
C ALA A 318 22.19 9.77 12.87
N ALA A 319 22.26 11.09 12.64
CA ALA A 319 21.73 12.09 13.57
C ALA A 319 20.19 11.98 13.70
N GLY A 320 19.46 11.92 12.59
CA GLY A 320 18.00 11.78 12.60
C GLY A 320 17.51 10.51 13.32
N ARG A 321 18.21 9.38 13.15
CA ARG A 321 17.92 8.15 13.92
C ARG A 321 18.22 8.31 15.41
N ALA A 322 19.29 8.99 15.78
CA ALA A 322 19.62 9.26 17.18
C ALA A 322 18.59 10.18 17.86
N GLU A 323 18.12 11.23 17.17
CA GLU A 323 17.02 12.09 17.63
C GLU A 323 15.73 11.30 17.88
N ARG A 324 15.33 10.42 16.93
CA ARG A 324 14.12 9.58 17.07
C ARG A 324 14.22 8.70 18.32
N VAL A 325 15.38 8.07 18.55
CA VAL A 325 15.63 7.22 19.71
C VAL A 325 15.66 8.02 21.02
N ALA A 326 16.12 9.28 21.01
CA ALA A 326 16.03 10.16 22.18
C ALA A 326 14.57 10.49 22.53
N ARG A 327 13.79 10.97 21.56
CA ARG A 327 12.36 11.32 21.75
C ARG A 327 11.54 10.13 22.25
N ALA A 328 11.68 8.97 21.63
CA ALA A 328 10.98 7.76 22.06
C ALA A 328 11.33 7.32 23.50
N ARG A 329 12.55 7.61 23.97
CA ARG A 329 12.95 7.36 25.37
C ARG A 329 12.35 8.38 26.33
N GLU A 330 12.31 9.66 25.95
CA GLU A 330 11.65 10.70 26.74
C GLU A 330 10.14 10.44 26.86
N GLU A 331 9.47 10.08 25.78
CA GLU A 331 8.06 9.72 25.76
C GLU A 331 7.79 8.49 26.64
N ALA A 332 8.60 7.43 26.51
CA ALA A 332 8.51 6.26 27.38
C ALA A 332 8.79 6.58 28.86
N ALA A 333 9.66 7.54 29.16
CA ALA A 333 9.92 8.01 30.54
C ALA A 333 8.73 8.82 31.09
N ARG A 334 8.15 9.73 30.30
CA ARG A 334 6.96 10.51 30.66
C ARG A 334 5.75 9.60 30.91
N LEU A 335 5.55 8.57 30.07
CA LEU A 335 4.48 7.58 30.24
C LEU A 335 4.67 6.74 31.51
N ARG A 336 5.90 6.31 31.83
CA ARG A 336 6.20 5.62 33.10
C ARG A 336 5.95 6.50 34.32
N ALA A 337 6.41 7.75 34.29
CA ALA A 337 6.20 8.70 35.39
C ALA A 337 4.71 9.02 35.61
N LYS A 338 3.91 9.13 34.54
CA LYS A 338 2.45 9.27 34.65
C LYS A 338 1.81 8.01 35.23
N GLY A 339 2.20 6.83 34.75
CA GLY A 339 1.71 5.54 35.24
C GLY A 339 2.01 5.29 36.72
N GLN A 340 3.21 5.69 37.17
CA GLN A 340 3.59 5.63 38.59
C GLN A 340 2.75 6.56 39.45
N ARG A 341 2.53 7.83 39.04
CA ARG A 341 1.62 8.74 39.77
C ARG A 341 0.21 8.16 39.90
N THR A 342 -0.40 7.71 38.79
CA THR A 342 -1.74 7.09 38.84
C THR A 342 -1.82 5.81 39.68
N ALA A 343 -0.70 5.14 39.96
CA ALA A 343 -0.63 3.98 40.85
C ALA A 343 -0.42 4.38 42.32
N ASP A 344 0.19 5.54 42.58
CA ASP A 344 0.38 6.15 43.90
C ASP A 344 -0.93 6.81 44.36
N ASP A 345 -1.52 7.66 43.50
CA ASP A 345 -2.85 8.26 43.64
C ASP A 345 -3.91 7.15 43.89
N GLY A 346 -3.88 6.11 43.05
CA GLY A 346 -4.79 4.95 43.15
C GLY A 346 -4.49 3.97 44.28
N ALA A 347 -3.38 4.12 45.01
CA ALA A 347 -3.10 3.39 46.25
C ALA A 347 -3.51 4.20 47.49
N ALA A 348 -3.47 5.53 47.42
CA ALA A 348 -3.98 6.41 48.48
C ALA A 348 -5.52 6.36 48.60
N GLU A 349 -6.24 6.16 47.49
CA GLU A 349 -7.71 6.21 47.45
C GLU A 349 -8.39 4.83 47.34
N ILE A 350 -7.90 3.81 48.08
CA ILE A 350 -8.65 2.56 48.33
C ILE A 350 -9.26 2.55 49.74
N THR A 351 -9.94 3.65 50.08
CA THR A 351 -11.10 3.56 50.98
C THR A 351 -12.32 3.44 50.06
N PRO A 352 -12.97 2.26 49.94
CA PRO A 352 -14.17 2.16 49.11
C PRO A 352 -15.24 3.11 49.68
N PRO A 353 -15.90 3.94 48.85
CA PRO A 353 -16.92 4.86 49.34
C PRO A 353 -18.02 4.05 50.03
N SER A 354 -18.37 4.43 51.26
CA SER A 354 -19.30 3.70 52.13
C SER A 354 -20.76 3.74 51.69
N GLU A 355 -21.02 4.16 50.45
CA GLU A 355 -22.33 4.32 49.82
C GLU A 355 -22.49 3.38 48.61
N PHE A 356 -22.06 2.13 48.75
CA PHE A 356 -22.53 1.05 47.88
C PHE A 356 -23.93 0.60 48.36
N PRO A 357 -25.01 0.77 47.56
CA PRO A 357 -26.31 0.25 47.96
C PRO A 357 -26.27 -1.29 47.90
N GLU A 358 -26.44 -1.95 49.04
CA GLU A 358 -26.40 -3.42 49.19
C GLU A 358 -27.28 -4.17 48.20
N ARG A 359 -28.32 -3.49 47.70
CA ARG A 359 -29.24 -3.92 46.64
C ARG A 359 -28.56 -4.52 45.41
N TRP A 360 -27.32 -4.14 45.07
CA TRP A 360 -26.59 -4.73 43.93
C TRP A 360 -25.77 -5.98 44.27
N ALA A 361 -25.41 -6.19 45.54
CA ALA A 361 -24.65 -7.39 45.96
C ALA A 361 -25.46 -8.68 45.80
N GLN A 362 -26.80 -8.59 45.86
CA GLN A 362 -27.72 -9.72 45.69
C GLN A 362 -27.86 -10.21 44.23
N PHE A 363 -27.41 -9.44 43.24
CA PHE A 363 -27.54 -9.78 41.81
C PHE A 363 -26.26 -10.33 41.16
N LEU A 364 -25.16 -10.44 41.90
CA LEU A 364 -23.92 -11.05 41.42
C LEU A 364 -23.82 -12.50 41.92
N PRO A 365 -23.81 -13.51 41.02
CA PRO A 365 -23.63 -14.90 41.42
C PRO A 365 -22.29 -15.08 42.14
N HIS A 366 -22.25 -15.88 43.21
CA HIS A 366 -21.03 -16.23 43.95
C HIS A 366 -20.07 -17.16 43.18
N ALA A 367 -20.06 -17.08 41.85
CA ALA A 367 -19.28 -17.88 40.91
C ALA A 367 -17.80 -17.41 40.80
N ASP A 368 -17.13 -17.41 41.96
CA ASP A 368 -15.71 -17.75 42.09
C ASP A 368 -14.74 -17.10 41.09
N ILE A 369 -14.62 -15.78 41.18
CA ILE A 369 -13.59 -15.00 40.48
C ILE A 369 -12.18 -15.38 40.98
N ARG A 370 -12.04 -15.93 42.20
CA ARG A 370 -10.76 -16.33 42.80
C ARG A 370 -10.13 -17.52 42.07
N SER A 371 -10.85 -18.63 41.83
CA SER A 371 -10.25 -19.79 41.15
C SER A 371 -9.79 -19.47 39.72
N ARG A 372 -10.48 -18.56 39.02
CA ARG A 372 -10.06 -18.04 37.70
C ARG A 372 -8.74 -17.26 37.72
N LEU A 373 -8.38 -16.65 38.86
CA LEU A 373 -7.09 -15.99 39.05
C LEU A 373 -5.99 -17.00 39.43
N HIS A 374 -6.29 -17.95 40.31
CA HIS A 374 -5.33 -19.00 40.71
C HIS A 374 -4.92 -19.90 39.53
N THR A 375 -5.89 -20.43 38.77
CA THR A 375 -5.61 -21.26 37.57
C THR A 375 -4.76 -20.53 36.52
N LYS A 376 -5.02 -19.22 36.30
CA LYS A 376 -4.24 -18.41 35.37
C LYS A 376 -2.80 -18.16 35.83
N ARG A 377 -2.56 -18.12 37.14
CA ARG A 377 -1.21 -18.03 37.73
C ARG A 377 -0.46 -19.37 37.65
N GLU A 378 -1.10 -20.50 37.96
CA GLU A 378 -0.47 -21.82 37.84
C GLU A 378 -0.10 -22.17 36.40
N ALA A 379 -0.92 -21.76 35.42
CA ALA A 379 -0.60 -21.87 34.00
C ALA A 379 0.65 -21.06 33.63
N ALA A 380 0.80 -19.85 34.17
CA ALA A 380 1.98 -19.01 33.95
C ALA A 380 3.24 -19.58 34.64
N GLU A 381 3.12 -20.11 35.86
CA GLU A 381 4.25 -20.73 36.56
C GLU A 381 4.72 -22.04 35.88
N LYS A 382 3.80 -22.84 35.33
CA LYS A 382 4.14 -23.99 34.46
C LYS A 382 4.81 -23.57 33.15
N ALA A 383 4.32 -22.52 32.49
CA ALA A 383 4.93 -21.98 31.28
C ALA A 383 6.33 -21.38 31.53
N ALA A 384 6.63 -20.96 32.76
CA ALA A 384 7.91 -20.38 33.16
C ALA A 384 8.98 -21.41 33.60
N GLY A 385 8.69 -22.71 33.55
CA GLY A 385 9.70 -23.78 33.64
C GLY A 385 10.43 -23.92 34.99
N LYS A 386 9.86 -23.45 36.10
CA LYS A 386 10.43 -23.68 37.45
C LYS A 386 9.95 -24.99 38.08
N PRO A 387 10.83 -25.85 38.60
CA PRO A 387 10.43 -27.01 39.37
C PRO A 387 9.94 -26.59 40.77
N SER A 388 8.68 -26.89 41.07
CA SER A 388 8.15 -26.77 42.44
C SER A 388 8.40 -28.06 43.20
N GLY A 389 9.30 -28.01 44.19
CA GLY A 389 9.61 -29.16 45.04
C GLY A 389 8.54 -29.40 46.11
N LYS A 390 8.27 -30.67 46.42
CA LYS A 390 7.55 -31.08 47.64
C LYS A 390 8.34 -32.19 48.36
N PRO A 391 8.31 -32.25 49.71
CA PRO A 391 9.01 -33.30 50.46
C PRO A 391 8.39 -34.68 50.27
N SER A 392 9.16 -35.70 50.64
CA SER A 392 8.75 -37.11 50.66
C SER A 392 7.97 -37.47 51.92
N GLU A 393 6.96 -38.33 51.80
CA GLU A 393 6.53 -39.18 52.92
C GLU A 393 5.96 -40.53 52.43
N LYS A 394 6.29 -41.59 53.19
CA LYS A 394 5.93 -43.02 53.04
C LYS A 394 6.35 -43.67 54.38
N PRO A 395 5.69 -44.74 54.89
CA PRO A 395 5.60 -46.02 54.18
C PRO A 395 4.21 -46.74 54.32
N SER A 396 3.82 -47.57 53.34
CA SER A 396 3.81 -49.07 53.41
C SER A 396 2.66 -49.72 54.20
N GLU A 397 1.79 -50.44 53.49
CA GLU A 397 1.59 -51.90 53.69
C GLU A 397 0.91 -52.54 52.47
N ALA A 398 0.73 -53.87 52.45
CA ALA A 398 0.27 -54.63 51.28
C ALA A 398 -0.47 -55.93 51.65
N SER A 399 -1.40 -56.40 50.80
CA SER A 399 -1.57 -57.84 50.48
C SER A 399 -2.60 -58.13 49.35
N ALA A 400 -2.33 -59.21 48.61
CA ALA A 400 -3.18 -60.13 47.81
C ALA A 400 -4.57 -59.73 47.23
N GLY A 401 -4.82 -60.14 45.97
CA GLY A 401 -6.17 -60.20 45.37
C GLY A 401 -6.23 -60.45 43.84
N GLN A 402 -6.16 -61.72 43.40
CA GLN A 402 -6.37 -62.21 42.01
C GLN A 402 -6.90 -63.66 42.06
N PRO A 403 -7.38 -64.29 40.96
CA PRO A 403 -7.56 -63.82 39.57
C PRO A 403 -9.08 -63.55 39.29
N ALA A 404 -9.74 -63.69 38.13
CA ALA A 404 -9.47 -64.17 36.76
C ALA A 404 -10.49 -63.55 35.76
N GLY A 405 -10.46 -63.91 34.46
CA GLY A 405 -11.62 -63.70 33.55
C GLY A 405 -11.35 -63.32 32.08
N GLN A 406 -10.75 -64.20 31.29
CA GLN A 406 -10.73 -64.21 29.81
C GLN A 406 -10.84 -65.69 29.35
N PRO A 407 -11.25 -66.04 28.11
CA PRO A 407 -11.07 -65.28 26.85
C PRO A 407 -12.25 -65.32 25.83
N SER A 408 -12.08 -64.69 24.66
CA SER A 408 -12.26 -65.25 23.28
C SER A 408 -12.49 -64.17 22.22
N GLU A 409 -12.01 -64.39 20.99
CA GLU A 409 -12.18 -63.48 19.83
C GLU A 409 -13.25 -63.99 18.81
N PRO A 410 -13.11 -63.85 17.47
CA PRO A 410 -14.08 -63.18 16.58
C PRO A 410 -14.86 -64.22 15.72
N PRO A 411 -15.49 -63.95 14.54
CA PRO A 411 -15.65 -62.72 13.73
C PRO A 411 -17.09 -62.49 13.20
N GLY A 412 -17.29 -61.54 12.26
CA GLY A 412 -18.55 -61.48 11.47
C GLY A 412 -18.84 -60.15 10.76
N ASN A 413 -18.64 -60.12 9.44
CA ASN A 413 -18.91 -59.00 8.52
C ASN A 413 -20.42 -58.72 8.25
N ALA A 414 -20.75 -57.47 7.89
CA ALA A 414 -21.68 -57.04 6.80
C ALA A 414 -22.91 -56.14 7.12
N SER A 415 -23.12 -55.17 6.21
CA SER A 415 -24.37 -54.48 5.79
C SER A 415 -25.17 -53.58 6.77
N GLY A 416 -25.58 -52.39 6.27
CA GLY A 416 -26.51 -51.45 6.93
C GLY A 416 -26.41 -50.00 6.41
N GLU A 417 -27.36 -49.55 5.59
CA GLU A 417 -27.31 -48.30 4.80
C GLU A 417 -27.39 -46.94 5.56
N PRO A 418 -26.97 -45.82 4.95
CA PRO A 418 -27.13 -44.46 5.48
C PRO A 418 -28.56 -43.90 5.31
N ARG A 419 -28.95 -42.92 6.15
CA ARG A 419 -30.29 -42.31 6.14
C ARG A 419 -30.48 -41.25 5.02
N PRO A 420 -31.67 -41.16 4.40
CA PRO A 420 -31.95 -40.25 3.27
C PRO A 420 -32.38 -38.83 3.70
N PRO A 421 -32.36 -37.84 2.76
CA PRO A 421 -32.84 -36.47 3.01
C PRO A 421 -34.38 -36.34 3.00
N ARG A 422 -34.90 -35.29 3.66
CA ARG A 422 -36.34 -34.96 3.69
C ARG A 422 -36.79 -34.20 2.43
N GLN A 423 -37.97 -34.56 1.91
CA GLN A 423 -38.76 -33.75 0.97
C GLN A 423 -40.27 -33.88 1.26
N GLY A 424 -41.05 -32.90 0.82
CA GLY A 424 -42.52 -32.96 0.69
C GLY A 424 -43.25 -31.75 1.29
N PRO A 425 -44.49 -31.46 0.86
CA PRO A 425 -45.30 -32.13 -0.17
C PRO A 425 -45.38 -31.34 -1.51
N ARG A 426 -46.15 -31.85 -2.50
CA ARG A 426 -46.36 -31.27 -3.84
C ARG A 426 -47.70 -30.52 -3.98
N ARG A 427 -47.85 -29.80 -5.10
CA ARG A 427 -49.10 -29.20 -5.61
C ARG A 427 -50.17 -30.25 -5.99
N PRO A 428 -51.43 -29.83 -6.17
CA PRO A 428 -52.32 -30.35 -7.21
C PRO A 428 -52.19 -29.57 -8.55
N ASP A 429 -52.52 -30.20 -9.67
CA ASP A 429 -52.53 -29.59 -11.01
C ASP A 429 -53.93 -29.19 -11.48
N VAL A 430 -54.02 -28.27 -12.44
CA VAL A 430 -55.17 -28.12 -13.36
C VAL A 430 -54.63 -27.98 -14.79
N ARG A 431 -55.30 -28.60 -15.77
CA ARG A 431 -54.94 -28.60 -17.19
C ARG A 431 -55.99 -27.86 -18.04
N SER A 432 -55.54 -27.39 -19.21
CA SER A 432 -56.27 -27.40 -20.49
C SER A 432 -57.56 -26.60 -20.64
N ALA A 433 -57.53 -25.61 -21.55
CA ALA A 433 -58.51 -25.48 -22.62
C ALA A 433 -57.89 -24.74 -23.83
N ALA A 434 -58.40 -25.02 -25.02
CA ALA A 434 -58.20 -24.26 -26.26
C ALA A 434 -59.58 -23.99 -26.89
N ASP A 435 -59.61 -23.25 -28.00
CA ASP A 435 -60.81 -22.82 -28.76
C ASP A 435 -61.75 -21.85 -28.00
N GLY A 436 -62.49 -20.94 -28.64
CA GLY A 436 -62.52 -20.55 -30.06
C GLY A 436 -63.61 -19.50 -30.37
N ALA A 437 -63.57 -18.90 -31.57
CA ALA A 437 -64.51 -17.89 -32.14
C ALA A 437 -64.55 -16.49 -31.46
N GLY A 438 -64.89 -15.40 -32.17
CA GLY A 438 -65.12 -15.22 -33.62
C GLY A 438 -65.63 -13.81 -34.00
N GLY A 439 -65.57 -13.44 -35.30
CA GLY A 439 -66.04 -12.15 -35.86
C GLY A 439 -64.89 -11.16 -36.18
N ALA A 440 -64.52 -10.75 -37.41
CA ALA A 440 -65.00 -10.89 -38.80
C ALA A 440 -65.78 -9.69 -39.43
N THR A 441 -65.02 -8.76 -40.03
CA THR A 441 -65.26 -8.02 -41.31
C THR A 441 -63.87 -7.46 -41.73
N ASP A 442 -63.24 -7.67 -42.89
CA ASP A 442 -63.63 -7.93 -44.30
C ASP A 442 -63.66 -6.67 -45.20
N SER A 443 -63.18 -6.83 -46.45
CA SER A 443 -62.98 -5.86 -47.55
C SER A 443 -61.95 -4.72 -47.31
N THR A 444 -61.16 -4.26 -48.30
CA THR A 444 -61.13 -4.53 -49.76
C THR A 444 -59.71 -4.38 -50.35
N ALA A 445 -59.38 -5.18 -51.39
CA ALA A 445 -58.47 -4.96 -52.56
C ALA A 445 -57.02 -4.34 -52.36
N ALA A 446 -55.94 -4.76 -53.04
CA ALA A 446 -55.73 -5.19 -54.45
C ALA A 446 -55.92 -4.01 -55.46
N ASP A 447 -55.26 -3.83 -56.61
CA ASP A 447 -54.17 -4.47 -57.40
C ASP A 447 -53.54 -3.37 -58.31
N ASP A 448 -52.41 -3.49 -59.03
CA ASP A 448 -51.11 -4.19 -58.89
C ASP A 448 -50.15 -3.70 -60.04
N ASP A 449 -48.95 -4.27 -60.16
CA ASP A 449 -48.08 -4.37 -61.37
C ASP A 449 -47.18 -3.18 -61.82
N HIS A 450 -46.22 -3.55 -62.67
CA HIS A 450 -45.07 -2.88 -63.28
C HIS A 450 -45.37 -2.48 -64.76
N PRO A 451 -44.40 -2.10 -65.63
CA PRO A 451 -43.19 -1.28 -65.48
C PRO A 451 -43.16 -0.14 -66.56
N VAL A 452 -42.00 0.08 -67.21
CA VAL A 452 -41.66 1.07 -68.28
C VAL A 452 -41.23 2.43 -67.70
N ARG A 453 -39.99 2.90 -67.90
CA ARG A 453 -39.13 2.78 -69.09
C ARG A 453 -37.64 2.69 -68.80
#